data_AF-A0A1V1PEJ1-F1
#
_entry.id   AF-A0A1V1PEJ1-F1
#
_cell.length_a   1.000
_cell.length_b   1.000
_cell.length_c   1.000
_cell.angle_alpha   90.00
_cell.angle_beta   90.00
_cell.angle_gamma   90.00
#
_symmetry.space_group_name_H-M   'P 1'
#
loop_
_entity.id
_entity.type
_entity.pdbx_description
1 polymer ?
#
loop_
_entity_poly.entity_id
_entity_poly.type
_entity_poly.pdbx_seq_one_letter_code
_entity_poly.pdbx_strand_id
1 'polypeptide(L)'
;MSDPGDLIGLPHKNVETGHTEFMPPFWWPTENKPVVLFLDELNRARPELLQAIQDLTLNRTLAGRKLPEDSRIVSAVNAGDEYQITDLDPALVSRFNIYEFVPEIEDWIAWAHRAKLDERVITFIQKNSNYLDPPQRSETDDEHIEKTPDRRAWVRVSDIVLNLKDITPQHIKAIAGIVGVNAAMSFRKFIDTLQTVTPDQVVLHFTKKLVTQLNKLSLQDLVHLNQQVLLWTNEHLKDFKKGQRTKALQNLEKYVHYLKDSDHREVLADFFNTLQTGDLDNVRSFFVESKEIYNLLIKFADGIKL
;
A
#
# COMPACT_ATOMS: atom_id res chain seq x y z
N MET A 1 16.92 -20.75 -11.78
CA MET A 1 16.38 -20.91 -13.14
C MET A 1 16.23 -22.40 -13.35
N SER A 2 15.00 -22.87 -13.59
CA SER A 2 14.72 -24.29 -13.75
C SER A 2 15.44 -24.84 -14.98
N ASP A 3 16.04 -26.02 -14.84
CA ASP A 3 16.62 -26.76 -15.96
C ASP A 3 15.47 -27.44 -16.76
N PRO A 4 15.61 -27.66 -18.08
CA PRO A 4 14.75 -28.59 -18.82
C PRO A 4 14.39 -29.88 -18.06
N GLY A 5 15.32 -30.45 -17.29
CA GLY A 5 15.07 -31.61 -16.43
C GLY A 5 14.04 -31.38 -15.32
N ASP A 6 13.88 -30.15 -14.81
CA ASP A 6 12.88 -29.80 -13.79
C ASP A 6 11.46 -29.74 -14.35
N LEU A 7 11.34 -29.52 -15.67
CA LEU A 7 10.06 -29.54 -16.38
C LEU A 7 9.72 -30.95 -16.86
N ILE A 8 10.65 -31.63 -17.53
CA ILE A 8 10.42 -32.94 -18.17
C ILE A 8 10.44 -34.08 -17.13
N GLY A 9 11.25 -33.93 -16.07
CA GLY A 9 11.49 -34.95 -15.06
C GLY A 9 12.77 -35.77 -15.30
N LEU A 10 13.00 -36.77 -14.45
CA LEU A 10 14.24 -37.55 -14.48
C LEU A 10 14.12 -38.81 -15.37
N PRO A 11 15.09 -39.08 -16.25
CA PRO A 11 15.08 -40.30 -17.05
C PRO A 11 15.26 -41.53 -16.15
N HIS A 12 14.40 -42.52 -16.36
CA HIS A 12 14.35 -43.79 -15.66
C HIS A 12 14.18 -44.91 -16.68
N LYS A 13 14.97 -45.98 -16.56
CA LYS A 13 14.85 -47.14 -17.43
C LYS A 13 13.67 -48.00 -16.97
N ASN A 14 12.65 -48.16 -17.81
CA ASN A 14 11.61 -49.15 -17.59
C ASN A 14 12.23 -50.55 -17.68
N VAL A 15 12.16 -51.31 -16.59
CA VAL A 15 12.79 -52.63 -16.46
C VAL A 15 12.09 -53.68 -17.32
N GLU A 16 10.80 -53.53 -17.58
CA GLU A 16 9.99 -54.47 -18.35
C GLU A 16 10.14 -54.27 -19.87
N THR A 17 10.13 -53.00 -20.32
CA THR A 17 10.20 -52.67 -21.76
C THR A 17 11.62 -52.38 -22.25
N GLY A 18 12.54 -52.05 -21.34
CA GLY A 18 13.90 -51.63 -21.67
C GLY A 18 14.02 -50.20 -22.21
N HIS A 19 12.90 -49.47 -22.34
CA HIS A 19 12.86 -48.09 -22.84
C HIS A 19 13.17 -47.06 -21.75
N THR A 20 13.55 -45.84 -22.17
CA THR A 20 13.66 -44.68 -21.29
C THR A 20 12.28 -44.07 -21.07
N GLU A 21 11.88 -43.94 -19.82
CA GLU A 21 10.69 -43.20 -19.37
C GLU A 21 11.13 -42.02 -18.49
N PHE A 22 10.31 -40.98 -18.39
CA PHE A 22 10.61 -39.85 -17.52
C PHE A 22 9.75 -39.95 -16.26
N MET A 23 10.39 -39.97 -15.10
CA MET A 23 9.73 -39.84 -13.79
C MET A 23 9.13 -38.44 -13.67
N PRO A 24 7.91 -38.31 -13.13
CA PRO A 24 7.27 -37.01 -13.07
C PRO A 24 8.05 -36.09 -12.12
N PRO A 25 8.15 -34.78 -12.43
CA PRO A 25 8.68 -33.81 -11.48
C PRO A 25 7.76 -33.68 -10.26
N PHE A 26 8.28 -33.13 -9.15
CA PHE A 26 7.58 -33.05 -7.87
C PHE A 26 6.23 -32.31 -7.94
N TRP A 27 6.07 -31.41 -8.91
CA TRP A 27 4.88 -30.59 -9.10
C TRP A 27 3.81 -31.28 -9.96
N TRP A 28 4.14 -32.38 -10.64
CA TRP A 28 3.20 -33.07 -11.51
C TRP A 28 2.06 -33.71 -10.68
N PRO A 29 0.79 -33.60 -11.11
CA PRO A 29 -0.34 -34.15 -10.36
C PRO A 29 -0.29 -35.68 -10.27
N THR A 30 -0.39 -36.22 -9.06
CA THR A 30 -0.28 -37.67 -8.77
C THR A 30 -1.62 -38.41 -8.72
N GLU A 31 -2.76 -37.70 -8.65
CA GLU A 31 -4.09 -38.29 -8.42
C GLU A 31 -5.11 -37.98 -9.53
N ASN A 32 -4.65 -37.66 -10.74
CA ASN A 32 -5.49 -37.22 -11.86
C ASN A 32 -6.46 -36.06 -11.49
N LYS A 33 -6.06 -35.25 -10.50
CA LYS A 33 -6.81 -34.07 -10.06
C LYS A 33 -6.54 -32.90 -11.02
N PRO A 34 -7.57 -32.18 -11.49
CA PRO A 34 -7.37 -30.98 -12.31
C PRO A 34 -6.47 -29.97 -11.61
N VAL A 35 -5.55 -29.36 -12.36
CA VAL A 35 -4.61 -28.36 -11.84
C VAL A 35 -4.63 -27.07 -12.65
N VAL A 36 -4.24 -25.97 -12.01
CA VAL A 36 -3.85 -24.74 -12.72
C VAL A 36 -2.33 -24.70 -12.74
N LEU A 37 -1.74 -24.88 -13.92
CA LEU A 37 -0.31 -24.74 -14.13
C LEU A 37 0.00 -23.29 -14.47
N PHE A 38 0.70 -22.60 -13.57
CA PHE A 38 1.13 -21.22 -13.75
C PHE A 38 2.59 -21.16 -14.23
N LEU A 39 2.81 -20.59 -15.41
CA LEU A 39 4.12 -20.41 -16.04
C LEU A 39 4.51 -18.93 -15.95
N ASP A 40 5.41 -18.60 -15.02
CA ASP A 40 5.89 -17.24 -14.84
C ASP A 40 7.05 -16.91 -15.79
N GLU A 41 7.11 -15.66 -16.27
CA GLU A 41 8.14 -15.14 -17.17
C GLU A 41 8.41 -16.02 -18.41
N LEU A 42 7.37 -16.48 -19.11
CA LEU A 42 7.52 -17.44 -20.23
C LEU A 42 8.48 -16.97 -21.32
N ASN A 43 8.49 -15.68 -21.64
CA ASN A 43 9.38 -15.10 -22.65
C ASN A 43 10.85 -14.93 -22.19
N ARG A 44 11.17 -15.25 -20.94
CA ARG A 44 12.55 -15.38 -20.44
C ARG A 44 13.01 -16.83 -20.33
N ALA A 45 12.14 -17.79 -20.66
CA ALA A 45 12.50 -19.19 -20.67
C ALA A 45 13.50 -19.50 -21.78
N ARG A 46 14.37 -20.47 -21.54
CA ARG A 46 15.31 -20.96 -22.56
C ARG A 46 14.56 -21.58 -23.74
N PRO A 47 15.07 -21.49 -24.98
CA PRO A 47 14.39 -22.05 -26.16
C PRO A 47 13.98 -23.52 -26.04
N GLU A 48 14.78 -24.34 -25.35
CA GLU A 48 14.50 -25.76 -25.15
C GLU A 48 13.27 -26.00 -24.26
N LEU A 49 13.04 -25.13 -23.27
CA LEU A 49 11.84 -25.16 -22.43
C LEU A 49 10.60 -24.75 -23.22
N LEU A 50 10.73 -23.77 -24.13
CA LEU A 50 9.62 -23.31 -24.96
C LEU A 50 9.07 -24.44 -25.86
N GLN A 51 9.93 -25.32 -26.38
CA GLN A 51 9.48 -26.48 -27.17
C GLN A 51 8.62 -27.45 -26.35
N ALA A 52 9.04 -27.77 -25.12
CA ALA A 52 8.25 -28.61 -24.22
C ALA A 52 6.90 -27.95 -23.87
N ILE A 53 6.89 -26.63 -23.71
CA ILE A 53 5.66 -25.86 -23.44
C ILE A 53 4.74 -25.83 -24.67
N GLN A 54 5.26 -25.83 -25.90
CA GLN A 54 4.44 -25.95 -27.10
C GLN A 54 3.65 -27.27 -27.12
N ASP A 55 4.30 -28.39 -26.79
CA ASP A 55 3.62 -29.69 -26.70
C ASP A 55 2.61 -29.73 -25.54
N LEU A 56 2.98 -29.14 -24.40
CA LEU A 56 2.11 -29.04 -23.23
C LEU A 56 0.84 -28.23 -23.49
N THR A 57 0.95 -27.12 -24.21
CA THR A 57 -0.19 -26.25 -24.53
C THR A 57 -1.05 -26.81 -25.64
N LEU A 58 -0.46 -27.52 -26.62
CA LEU A 58 -1.18 -28.14 -27.73
C LEU A 58 -1.88 -29.44 -27.33
N ASN A 59 -1.09 -30.40 -26.82
CA ASN A 59 -1.52 -31.78 -26.62
C ASN A 59 -1.87 -32.07 -25.15
N ARG A 60 -1.76 -31.07 -24.27
CA ARG A 60 -1.91 -31.24 -22.82
C ARG A 60 -1.03 -32.37 -22.30
N THR A 61 0.17 -32.51 -22.86
CA THR A 61 1.07 -33.63 -22.59
C THR A 61 2.47 -33.11 -22.29
N LEU A 62 3.14 -33.71 -21.31
CA LEU A 62 4.56 -33.44 -21.02
C LEU A 62 5.28 -34.77 -20.86
N ALA A 63 6.35 -34.97 -21.62
CA ALA A 63 7.15 -36.21 -21.57
C ALA A 63 6.30 -37.49 -21.71
N GLY A 64 5.24 -37.45 -22.55
CA GLY A 64 4.31 -38.56 -22.76
C GLY A 64 3.19 -38.70 -21.71
N ARG A 65 3.16 -37.86 -20.67
CA ARG A 65 2.13 -37.86 -19.62
C ARG A 65 1.09 -36.78 -19.91
N LYS A 66 -0.19 -37.16 -19.99
CA LYS A 66 -1.27 -36.19 -20.15
C LYS A 66 -1.57 -35.47 -18.83
N LEU A 67 -1.79 -34.17 -18.91
CA LEU A 67 -2.39 -33.41 -17.83
C LEU A 67 -3.79 -33.97 -17.53
N PRO A 68 -4.21 -33.96 -16.26
CA PRO A 68 -5.57 -34.31 -15.89
C PRO A 68 -6.59 -33.50 -16.67
N GLU A 69 -7.75 -34.12 -16.93
CA GLU A 69 -8.88 -33.42 -17.54
C GLU A 69 -9.23 -32.16 -16.73
N ASP A 70 -9.77 -31.15 -17.40
CA ASP A 70 -10.08 -29.84 -16.82
C ASP A 70 -8.92 -29.00 -16.28
N SER A 71 -7.67 -29.45 -16.42
CA SER A 71 -6.52 -28.61 -16.10
C SER A 71 -6.48 -27.34 -16.97
N ARG A 72 -5.89 -26.27 -16.43
CA ARG A 72 -5.70 -24.98 -17.11
C ARG A 72 -4.24 -24.59 -17.07
N ILE A 73 -3.75 -24.00 -18.16
CA ILE A 73 -2.40 -23.44 -18.24
C ILE A 73 -2.57 -21.92 -18.30
N VAL A 74 -1.92 -21.23 -17.39
CA VAL A 74 -1.89 -19.77 -17.31
C VAL A 74 -0.45 -19.34 -17.39
N SER A 75 -0.14 -18.33 -18.21
CA SER A 75 1.21 -17.84 -18.37
C SER A 75 1.29 -16.34 -18.15
N ALA A 76 2.34 -15.89 -17.47
CA ALA A 76 2.73 -14.49 -17.43
C ALA A 76 3.91 -14.26 -18.38
N VAL A 77 3.91 -13.11 -19.05
CA VAL A 77 4.98 -12.65 -19.93
C VAL A 77 5.32 -11.21 -19.55
N ASN A 78 6.59 -10.87 -19.58
CA ASN A 78 7.02 -9.48 -19.36
C ASN A 78 6.92 -8.71 -20.70
N ALA A 79 6.31 -7.53 -20.69
CA ALA A 79 6.26 -6.66 -21.86
C ALA A 79 7.31 -5.55 -21.75
N GLY A 80 8.01 -5.23 -22.84
CA GLY A 80 9.00 -4.14 -22.91
C GLY A 80 10.32 -4.55 -23.57
N ASP A 81 11.29 -3.62 -23.59
CA ASP A 81 12.63 -3.80 -24.18
C ASP A 81 13.67 -4.27 -23.14
N GLU A 82 13.22 -4.90 -22.04
CA GLU A 82 14.15 -5.37 -21.01
C GLU A 82 15.15 -6.39 -21.57
N TYR A 83 16.42 -6.21 -21.20
CA TYR A 83 17.50 -7.15 -21.49
C TYR A 83 17.06 -8.58 -21.10
N GLN A 84 17.03 -9.48 -22.10
CA GLN A 84 16.66 -10.92 -22.01
C GLN A 84 15.20 -11.30 -22.29
N ILE A 85 14.41 -10.47 -22.96
CA ILE A 85 13.14 -10.93 -23.54
C ILE A 85 13.42 -11.69 -24.86
N THR A 86 12.97 -12.95 -24.92
CA THR A 86 12.97 -13.75 -26.14
C THR A 86 11.62 -13.59 -26.84
N ASP A 87 11.63 -13.29 -28.13
CA ASP A 87 10.42 -13.29 -28.93
C ASP A 87 9.75 -14.66 -28.90
N LEU A 88 8.49 -14.70 -28.46
CA LEU A 88 7.71 -15.93 -28.48
C LEU A 88 7.26 -16.23 -29.91
N ASP A 89 7.47 -17.48 -30.34
CA ASP A 89 6.99 -17.97 -31.62
C ASP A 89 5.48 -17.72 -31.76
N PRO A 90 4.99 -17.09 -32.85
CA PRO A 90 3.57 -16.88 -33.11
C PRO A 90 2.71 -18.15 -32.96
N ALA A 91 3.26 -19.32 -33.27
CA ALA A 91 2.59 -20.59 -33.07
C ALA A 91 2.32 -20.85 -31.58
N LEU A 92 3.29 -20.59 -30.70
CA LEU A 92 3.09 -20.75 -29.25
C LEU A 92 2.06 -19.73 -28.74
N VAL A 93 2.18 -18.47 -29.17
CA VAL A 93 1.25 -17.39 -28.79
C VAL A 93 -0.18 -17.73 -29.18
N SER A 94 -0.41 -18.28 -30.38
CA SER A 94 -1.76 -18.64 -30.87
C SER A 94 -2.47 -19.72 -30.05
N ARG A 95 -1.76 -20.42 -29.15
CA ARG A 95 -2.33 -21.44 -28.25
C ARG A 95 -2.86 -20.86 -26.94
N PHE A 96 -2.65 -19.56 -26.70
CA PHE A 96 -3.12 -18.85 -25.53
C PHE A 96 -4.19 -17.81 -25.89
N ASN A 97 -5.08 -17.55 -24.92
CA ASN A 97 -5.84 -16.31 -24.91
C ASN A 97 -4.99 -15.24 -24.23
N ILE A 98 -4.80 -14.10 -24.89
CA ILE A 98 -3.97 -13.00 -24.39
C ILE A 98 -4.84 -11.98 -23.66
N TYR A 99 -4.44 -11.64 -22.43
CA TYR A 99 -5.06 -10.59 -21.64
C TYR A 99 -3.97 -9.64 -21.14
N GLU A 100 -4.21 -8.34 -21.29
CA GLU A 100 -3.37 -7.33 -20.69
C GLU A 100 -3.84 -7.08 -19.26
N PHE A 101 -2.92 -7.18 -18.29
CA PHE A 101 -3.22 -6.97 -16.87
C PHE A 101 -2.53 -5.71 -16.38
N VAL A 102 -3.30 -4.64 -16.21
CA VAL A 102 -2.84 -3.33 -15.75
C VAL A 102 -3.55 -2.99 -14.43
N PRO A 103 -3.00 -3.38 -13.27
CA PRO A 103 -3.63 -3.08 -11.99
C PRO A 103 -3.53 -1.59 -11.67
N GLU A 104 -4.62 -0.99 -11.19
CA GLU A 104 -4.67 0.44 -10.88
C GLU A 104 -4.02 0.76 -9.53
N ILE A 105 -3.82 2.05 -9.25
CA ILE A 105 -3.26 2.51 -7.97
C ILE A 105 -4.28 2.26 -6.84
N GLU A 106 -5.56 2.45 -7.14
CA GLU A 106 -6.71 2.23 -6.26
C GLU A 106 -6.80 0.76 -5.84
N ASP A 107 -6.53 -0.18 -6.75
CA ASP A 107 -6.46 -1.61 -6.44
C ASP A 107 -5.37 -1.91 -5.41
N TRP A 108 -4.19 -1.30 -5.58
CA TRP A 108 -3.08 -1.45 -4.65
C TRP A 108 -3.41 -0.85 -3.29
N ILE A 109 -4.01 0.33 -3.23
CA ILE A 109 -4.44 0.98 -1.97
C ILE A 109 -5.47 0.10 -1.25
N ALA A 110 -6.48 -0.41 -1.96
CA ALA A 110 -7.49 -1.27 -1.38
C ALA A 110 -6.89 -2.58 -0.85
N TRP A 111 -5.93 -3.17 -1.57
CA TRP A 111 -5.17 -4.32 -1.09
C TRP A 111 -4.31 -3.98 0.13
N ALA A 112 -3.63 -2.82 0.13
CA ALA A 112 -2.72 -2.40 1.20
C ALA A 112 -3.45 -2.24 2.54
N HIS A 113 -4.66 -1.67 2.53
CA HIS A 113 -5.51 -1.61 3.72
C HIS A 113 -5.89 -3.02 4.22
N ARG A 114 -6.30 -3.94 3.33
CA ARG A 114 -6.62 -5.33 3.70
C ARG A 114 -5.42 -6.07 4.27
N ALA A 115 -4.24 -5.82 3.70
CA ALA A 115 -2.96 -6.38 4.15
C ALA A 115 -2.37 -5.67 5.38
N LYS A 116 -3.04 -4.63 5.90
CA LYS A 116 -2.66 -3.88 7.11
C LYS A 116 -1.26 -3.25 7.01
N LEU A 117 -0.94 -2.68 5.86
CA LEU A 117 0.25 -1.85 5.70
C LEU A 117 0.14 -0.58 6.57
N ASP A 118 1.28 0.05 6.85
CA ASP A 118 1.35 1.29 7.62
C ASP A 118 0.60 2.42 6.90
N GLU A 119 -0.33 3.06 7.62
CA GLU A 119 -1.20 4.11 7.08
C GLU A 119 -0.43 5.31 6.54
N ARG A 120 0.77 5.59 7.04
CA ARG A 120 1.60 6.67 6.51
C ARG A 120 2.11 6.34 5.11
N VAL A 121 2.43 5.07 4.83
CA VAL A 121 2.83 4.61 3.50
C VAL A 121 1.63 4.64 2.56
N ILE A 122 0.48 4.12 3.00
CA ILE A 122 -0.75 4.11 2.18
C ILE A 122 -1.14 5.55 1.81
N THR A 123 -1.20 6.46 2.79
CA THR A 123 -1.54 7.86 2.57
C THR A 123 -0.50 8.57 1.69
N PHE A 124 0.78 8.26 1.86
CA PHE A 124 1.83 8.81 1.01
C PHE A 124 1.60 8.44 -0.46
N ILE A 125 1.34 7.16 -0.75
CA ILE A 125 1.09 6.68 -2.11
C ILE A 125 -0.20 7.24 -2.68
N GLN A 126 -1.27 7.31 -1.88
CA GLN A 126 -2.53 7.91 -2.30
C GLN A 126 -2.36 9.38 -2.74
N LYS A 127 -1.52 10.15 -2.03
CA LYS A 127 -1.24 11.55 -2.38
C LYS A 127 -0.16 11.73 -3.44
N ASN A 128 0.71 10.74 -3.62
CA ASN A 128 1.87 10.80 -4.52
C ASN A 128 1.97 9.51 -5.34
N SER A 129 0.92 9.23 -6.11
CA SER A 129 0.74 7.96 -6.81
C SER A 129 1.83 7.64 -7.83
N ASN A 130 2.49 8.68 -8.36
CA ASN A 130 3.65 8.59 -9.24
C ASN A 130 4.87 7.90 -8.62
N TYR A 131 4.89 7.68 -7.30
CA TYR A 131 5.95 6.91 -6.63
C TYR A 131 5.63 5.42 -6.51
N LEU A 132 4.42 4.96 -6.83
CA LEU A 132 4.08 3.54 -6.76
C LEU A 132 4.67 2.76 -7.94
N ASP A 133 4.44 3.27 -9.14
CA ASP A 133 4.91 2.73 -10.42
C ASP A 133 5.44 3.90 -11.28
N PRO A 134 6.65 4.41 -10.99
CA PRO A 134 7.22 5.51 -11.75
C PRO A 134 7.46 5.10 -13.21
N PRO A 135 7.38 6.03 -14.19
CA PRO A 135 7.73 5.72 -15.56
C PRO A 135 9.16 5.18 -15.66
N GLN A 136 9.35 4.17 -16.50
CA GLN A 136 10.67 3.58 -16.74
C GLN A 136 11.66 4.66 -17.19
N ARG A 137 12.86 4.65 -16.61
CA ARG A 137 13.93 5.56 -17.03
C ARG A 137 14.43 5.16 -18.40
N SER A 138 14.75 6.15 -19.23
CA SER A 138 15.45 5.93 -20.50
C SER A 138 16.85 5.38 -20.25
N GLU A 139 17.35 4.55 -21.17
CA GLU A 139 18.67 3.89 -21.12
C GLU A 139 19.88 4.85 -21.00
N THR A 140 19.66 6.16 -21.02
CA THR A 140 20.68 7.21 -20.97
C THR A 140 21.04 7.69 -19.56
N ASP A 141 20.35 7.22 -18.52
CA ASP A 141 20.56 7.69 -17.15
C ASP A 141 21.57 6.79 -16.40
N ASP A 142 22.84 7.19 -16.45
CA ASP A 142 24.00 6.85 -15.60
C ASP A 142 24.33 5.37 -15.31
N GLU A 143 25.62 5.02 -15.43
CA GLU A 143 26.24 3.70 -15.18
C GLU A 143 26.15 3.18 -13.73
N HIS A 144 25.26 3.73 -12.91
CA HIS A 144 25.10 3.39 -11.50
C HIS A 144 23.83 2.57 -11.25
N ILE A 145 23.96 1.52 -10.44
CA ILE A 145 22.82 0.72 -9.96
C ILE A 145 21.99 1.60 -9.04
N GLU A 146 21.00 2.30 -9.60
CA GLU A 146 20.05 3.09 -8.83
C GLU A 146 18.78 2.28 -8.53
N LYS A 147 18.34 2.34 -7.28
CA LYS A 147 17.06 1.77 -6.86
C LYS A 147 15.93 2.69 -7.27
N THR A 148 14.96 2.15 -7.98
CA THR A 148 13.66 2.77 -8.25
C THR A 148 12.60 2.23 -7.29
N PRO A 149 11.60 3.03 -6.91
CA PRO A 149 10.47 2.52 -6.15
C PRO A 149 9.61 1.61 -7.03
N ASP A 150 9.05 0.59 -6.40
CA ASP A 150 8.03 -0.28 -6.97
C ASP A 150 7.03 -0.70 -5.87
N ARG A 151 5.93 -1.35 -6.25
CA ARG A 151 4.92 -1.86 -5.29
C ARG A 151 5.51 -2.71 -4.17
N ARG A 152 6.50 -3.57 -4.46
CA ARG A 152 7.15 -4.45 -3.46
C ARG A 152 8.05 -3.66 -2.52
N ALA A 153 8.70 -2.62 -3.03
CA ALA A 153 9.54 -1.72 -2.26
C ALA A 153 8.71 -1.01 -1.18
N TRP A 154 7.52 -0.50 -1.53
CA TRP A 154 6.63 0.16 -0.57
C TRP A 154 6.06 -0.77 0.50
N VAL A 155 5.81 -2.04 0.18
CA VAL A 155 5.48 -3.05 1.20
C VAL A 155 6.61 -3.17 2.23
N ARG A 156 7.87 -3.25 1.79
CA ARG A 156 9.02 -3.31 2.71
C ARG A 156 9.20 -2.03 3.52
N VAL A 157 8.95 -0.87 2.91
CA VAL A 157 8.98 0.41 3.64
C VAL A 157 7.93 0.40 4.74
N SER A 158 6.71 -0.06 4.44
CA SER A 158 5.64 -0.26 5.42
C SER A 158 6.11 -1.16 6.56
N ASP A 159 6.70 -2.33 6.29
CA ASP A 159 7.19 -3.25 7.33
C ASP A 159 8.22 -2.60 8.26
N ILE A 160 9.10 -1.75 7.72
CA ILE A 160 10.09 -1.00 8.50
C ILE A 160 9.42 0.02 9.40
N VAL A 161 8.41 0.74 8.90
CA VAL A 161 7.81 1.86 9.64
C VAL A 161 6.68 1.44 10.57
N LEU A 162 6.02 0.30 10.34
CA LEU A 162 4.75 -0.11 10.98
C LEU A 162 4.72 0.09 12.51
N ASN A 163 5.82 -0.22 13.20
CA ASN A 163 5.92 -0.14 14.67
C ASN A 163 6.72 1.07 15.17
N LEU A 164 7.11 1.97 14.27
CA LEU A 164 7.91 3.15 14.59
C LEU A 164 6.99 4.36 14.78
N LYS A 165 7.00 4.94 15.99
CA LYS A 165 6.33 6.22 16.26
C LYS A 165 7.01 7.37 15.49
N ASP A 166 8.33 7.40 15.54
CA ASP A 166 9.15 8.44 14.91
C ASP A 166 10.09 7.87 13.85
N ILE A 167 10.21 8.58 12.73
CA ILE A 167 11.08 8.20 11.62
C ILE A 167 12.38 9.00 11.70
N THR A 168 13.47 8.33 12.08
CA THR A 168 14.79 8.94 12.25
C THR A 168 15.54 9.06 10.92
N PRO A 169 16.60 9.89 10.84
CA PRO A 169 17.46 9.95 9.67
C PRO A 169 18.07 8.60 9.26
N GLN A 170 18.31 7.69 10.21
CA GLN A 170 18.81 6.33 9.96
C GLN A 170 17.75 5.48 9.25
N HIS A 171 16.48 5.60 9.65
CA HIS A 171 15.37 4.93 8.98
C HIS A 171 15.23 5.44 7.53
N ILE A 172 15.36 6.76 7.31
CA ILE A 172 15.31 7.33 5.96
C ILE A 172 16.46 6.81 5.08
N LYS A 173 17.67 6.64 5.63
CA LYS A 173 18.78 6.02 4.88
C LYS A 173 18.48 4.58 4.48
N ALA A 174 17.86 3.79 5.35
CA ALA A 174 17.45 2.42 5.02
C ALA A 174 16.35 2.41 3.94
N ILE A 175 15.36 3.28 4.07
CA ILE A 175 14.27 3.46 3.09
C ILE A 175 14.85 3.87 1.72
N ALA A 176 15.84 4.76 1.68
CA ALA A 176 16.51 5.16 0.44
C ALA A 176 17.18 3.99 -0.29
N GLY A 177 17.67 2.97 0.43
CA GLY A 177 18.19 1.73 -0.16
C GLY A 177 17.11 0.82 -0.75
N ILE A 178 15.82 1.08 -0.47
CA ILE A 178 14.69 0.26 -0.92
C ILE A 178 13.96 0.93 -2.07
N VAL A 179 13.62 2.22 -1.92
CA VAL A 179 12.81 3.00 -2.88
C VAL A 179 13.62 4.05 -3.66
N GLY A 180 14.92 4.15 -3.40
CA GLY A 180 15.76 5.22 -3.95
C GLY A 180 15.74 6.50 -3.13
N VAL A 181 16.77 7.33 -3.30
CA VAL A 181 16.99 8.55 -2.50
C VAL A 181 15.84 9.56 -2.68
N ASN A 182 15.39 9.77 -3.92
CA ASN A 182 14.34 10.73 -4.23
C ASN A 182 13.01 10.37 -3.56
N ALA A 183 12.58 9.12 -3.68
CA ALA A 183 11.34 8.65 -3.06
C ALA A 183 11.42 8.69 -1.52
N ALA A 184 12.56 8.29 -0.94
CA ALA A 184 12.75 8.33 0.50
C ALA A 184 12.72 9.75 1.07
N MET A 185 13.31 10.72 0.37
CA MET A 185 13.28 12.12 0.78
C MET A 185 11.88 12.74 0.65
N SER A 186 11.14 12.40 -0.41
CA SER A 186 9.74 12.80 -0.56
C SER A 186 8.86 12.21 0.54
N PHE A 187 9.05 10.93 0.86
CA PHE A 187 8.37 10.28 1.98
C PHE A 187 8.71 10.96 3.30
N ARG A 188 9.99 11.21 3.60
CA ARG A 188 10.40 11.95 4.80
C ARG A 188 9.68 13.30 4.92
N LYS A 189 9.70 14.10 3.85
CA LYS A 189 9.05 15.41 3.81
C LYS A 189 7.54 15.30 4.09
N PHE A 190 6.90 14.28 3.54
CA PHE A 190 5.49 14.00 3.79
C PHE A 190 5.24 13.71 5.28
N ILE A 191 6.05 12.85 5.90
CA ILE A 191 5.95 12.52 7.33
C ILE A 191 6.18 13.76 8.22
N ASP A 192 7.21 14.55 7.91
CA ASP A 192 7.50 15.80 8.63
C ASP A 192 6.30 16.78 8.52
N THR A 193 5.58 16.77 7.40
CA THR A 193 4.37 17.58 7.19
C THR A 193 3.20 17.05 8.03
N LEU A 194 2.99 15.72 8.08
CA LEU A 194 2.00 15.09 8.95
C LEU A 194 2.26 15.36 10.44
N GLN A 195 3.53 15.46 10.84
CA GLN A 195 3.94 15.72 12.23
C GLN A 195 4.06 17.22 12.57
N THR A 196 3.70 18.14 11.66
CA THR A 196 3.93 19.58 11.89
C THR A 196 3.06 20.13 13.03
N VAL A 197 1.91 19.50 13.30
CA VAL A 197 0.99 19.87 14.38
C VAL A 197 0.58 18.62 15.15
N THR A 198 0.84 18.61 16.46
CA THR A 198 0.47 17.51 17.35
C THR A 198 -0.80 17.83 18.16
N PRO A 199 -1.55 16.81 18.63
CA PRO A 199 -2.69 17.01 19.51
C PRO A 199 -2.38 17.80 20.77
N ASP A 200 -1.24 17.56 21.42
CA ASP A 200 -0.85 18.29 22.63
C ASP A 200 -0.60 19.78 22.34
N GLN A 201 -0.12 20.13 21.15
CA GLN A 201 0.04 21.52 20.74
C GLN A 201 -1.32 22.19 20.62
N VAL A 202 -2.30 21.53 20.00
CA VAL A 202 -3.67 22.04 19.88
C VAL A 202 -4.32 22.19 21.25
N VAL A 203 -4.23 21.16 22.09
CA VAL A 203 -4.96 21.10 23.36
C VAL A 203 -4.26 21.95 24.44
N LEU A 204 -2.95 21.86 24.59
CA LEU A 204 -2.24 22.50 25.72
C LEU A 204 -1.47 23.76 25.33
N HIS A 205 -1.11 23.95 24.05
CA HIS A 205 -0.17 24.98 23.60
C HIS A 205 -0.64 25.75 22.34
N PHE A 206 -1.92 26.16 22.31
CA PHE A 206 -2.50 26.87 21.17
C PHE A 206 -1.94 28.30 21.01
N THR A 207 -0.95 28.47 20.13
CA THR A 207 -0.22 29.73 19.93
C THR A 207 -0.44 30.32 18.53
N LYS A 208 -0.08 31.60 18.32
CA LYS A 208 -0.10 32.22 16.98
C LYS A 208 0.74 31.47 15.95
N LYS A 209 1.89 30.92 16.39
CA LYS A 209 2.75 30.08 15.54
C LYS A 209 2.01 28.83 15.08
N LEU A 210 1.27 28.19 15.99
CA LEU A 210 0.44 27.03 15.67
C LEU A 210 -0.62 27.37 14.61
N VAL A 211 -1.30 28.51 14.73
CA VAL A 211 -2.27 28.96 13.70
C VAL A 211 -1.61 29.10 12.33
N THR A 212 -0.37 29.61 12.26
CA THR A 212 0.38 29.68 10.99
C THR A 212 0.72 28.31 10.42
N GLN A 213 0.92 27.29 11.29
CA GLN A 213 1.13 25.91 10.86
C GLN A 213 -0.17 25.27 10.38
N LEU A 214 -1.28 25.47 11.10
CA LEU A 214 -2.62 24.99 10.72
C LEU A 214 -3.02 25.52 9.34
N ASN A 215 -2.76 26.79 9.04
CA ASN A 215 -3.03 27.40 7.72
C ASN A 215 -2.27 26.79 6.54
N LYS A 216 -1.25 25.95 6.79
CA LYS A 216 -0.49 25.25 5.76
C LYS A 216 -0.98 23.82 5.52
N LEU A 217 -1.86 23.31 6.39
CA LEU A 217 -2.39 21.96 6.29
C LEU A 217 -3.46 21.88 5.20
N SER A 218 -3.52 20.74 4.49
CA SER A 218 -4.63 20.47 3.58
C SER A 218 -5.91 20.18 4.37
N LEU A 219 -7.08 20.26 3.70
CA LEU A 219 -8.36 19.88 4.31
C LEU A 219 -8.33 18.46 4.91
N GLN A 220 -7.72 17.51 4.20
CA GLN A 220 -7.57 16.13 4.68
C GLN A 220 -6.67 16.04 5.92
N ASP A 221 -5.58 16.82 5.98
CA ASP A 221 -4.69 16.83 7.14
C ASP A 221 -5.37 17.46 8.37
N LEU A 222 -6.24 18.46 8.16
CA LEU A 222 -7.05 19.03 9.24
C LEU A 222 -8.12 18.05 9.76
N VAL A 223 -8.78 17.30 8.87
CA VAL A 223 -9.71 16.21 9.25
C VAL A 223 -8.99 15.14 10.06
N HIS A 224 -7.81 14.71 9.60
CA HIS A 224 -7.00 13.76 10.35
C HIS A 224 -6.57 14.32 11.72
N LEU A 225 -6.14 15.59 11.76
CA LEU A 225 -5.78 16.26 13.01
C LEU A 225 -6.96 16.34 13.99
N ASN A 226 -8.18 16.58 13.51
CA ASN A 226 -9.39 16.57 14.35
C ASN A 226 -9.56 15.25 15.08
N GLN A 227 -9.47 14.14 14.34
CA GLN A 227 -9.59 12.80 14.91
C GLN A 227 -8.50 12.56 15.98
N GLN A 228 -7.25 12.93 15.68
CA GLN A 228 -6.13 12.81 16.62
C GLN A 228 -6.32 13.68 17.87
N VAL A 229 -6.78 14.93 17.73
CA VAL A 229 -7.07 15.84 18.85
C VAL A 229 -8.17 15.28 19.74
N LEU A 230 -9.26 14.78 19.17
CA LEU A 230 -10.38 14.22 19.91
C LEU A 230 -9.98 12.95 20.68
N LEU A 231 -9.33 12.00 20.01
CA LEU A 231 -8.86 10.75 20.62
C LEU A 231 -7.84 11.03 21.73
N TRP A 232 -6.80 11.82 21.44
CA TRP A 232 -5.77 12.16 22.41
C TRP A 232 -6.35 12.86 23.63
N THR A 233 -7.27 13.81 23.43
CA THR A 233 -7.95 14.49 24.54
C THR A 233 -8.77 13.49 25.36
N ASN A 234 -9.55 12.62 24.72
CA ASN A 234 -10.38 11.62 25.39
C ASN A 234 -9.56 10.67 26.29
N GLU A 235 -8.36 10.30 25.84
CA GLU A 235 -7.45 9.42 26.58
C GLU A 235 -6.74 10.12 27.76
N HIS A 236 -6.31 11.37 27.57
CA HIS A 236 -5.42 12.07 28.52
C HIS A 236 -6.16 12.97 29.51
N LEU A 237 -7.46 13.23 29.31
CA LEU A 237 -8.26 14.11 30.17
C LEU A 237 -8.23 13.74 31.65
N LYS A 238 -8.17 12.44 31.96
CA LYS A 238 -8.12 11.91 33.33
C LYS A 238 -6.82 12.27 34.07
N ASP A 239 -5.74 12.53 33.34
CA ASP A 239 -4.42 12.83 33.89
C ASP A 239 -4.18 14.33 34.06
N PHE A 240 -5.10 15.17 33.57
CA PHE A 240 -4.97 16.62 33.63
C PHE A 240 -5.24 17.17 35.02
N LYS A 241 -4.31 17.97 35.54
CA LYS A 241 -4.55 18.80 36.72
C LYS A 241 -5.60 19.88 36.40
N LYS A 242 -6.26 20.43 37.42
CA LYS A 242 -7.29 21.48 37.27
C LYS A 242 -6.86 22.62 36.33
N GLY A 243 -5.64 23.13 36.48
CA GLY A 243 -5.10 24.20 35.62
C GLY A 243 -4.87 23.76 34.16
N GLN A 244 -4.48 22.51 33.93
CA GLN A 244 -4.35 21.96 32.57
C GLN A 244 -5.73 21.74 31.93
N ARG A 245 -6.72 21.28 32.69
CA ARG A 245 -8.10 21.13 32.22
C ARG A 245 -8.69 22.46 31.76
N THR A 246 -8.55 23.53 32.55
CA THR A 246 -9.00 24.88 32.15
C THR A 246 -8.27 25.37 30.90
N LYS A 247 -6.95 25.16 30.81
CA LYS A 247 -6.15 25.56 29.65
C LYS A 247 -6.55 24.78 28.39
N ALA A 248 -6.80 23.48 28.53
CA ALA A 248 -7.26 22.61 27.46
C ALA A 248 -8.58 23.10 26.87
N LEU A 249 -9.56 23.41 27.72
CA LEU A 249 -10.87 23.89 27.29
C LEU A 249 -10.74 25.22 26.51
N GLN A 250 -10.00 26.18 27.05
CA GLN A 250 -9.75 27.48 26.40
C GLN A 250 -9.03 27.37 25.05
N ASN A 251 -8.12 26.41 24.91
CA ASN A 251 -7.39 26.21 23.66
C ASN A 251 -8.23 25.48 22.61
N LEU A 252 -9.05 24.52 23.03
CA LEU A 252 -10.00 23.84 22.15
C LEU A 252 -11.08 24.81 21.66
N GLU A 253 -11.53 25.75 22.48
CA GLU A 253 -12.38 26.86 22.04
C GLU A 253 -11.72 27.66 20.91
N LYS A 254 -10.46 28.04 21.07
CA LYS A 254 -9.71 28.75 20.02
C LYS A 254 -9.53 27.90 18.76
N TYR A 255 -9.34 26.59 18.90
CA TYR A 255 -9.21 25.69 17.75
C TYR A 255 -10.54 25.55 16.99
N VAL A 256 -11.66 25.39 17.70
CA VAL A 256 -12.99 25.35 17.09
C VAL A 256 -13.33 26.67 16.41
N HIS A 257 -13.00 27.81 17.01
CA HIS A 257 -13.12 29.11 16.35
C HIS A 257 -12.23 29.24 15.12
N TYR A 258 -10.99 28.76 15.21
CA TYR A 258 -10.10 28.70 14.06
C TYR A 258 -10.77 27.95 12.90
N LEU A 259 -11.30 26.74 13.13
CA LEU A 259 -11.98 25.93 12.10
C LEU A 259 -13.24 26.59 11.54
N LYS A 260 -13.93 27.40 12.35
CA LYS A 260 -15.13 28.15 11.95
C LYS A 260 -14.80 29.38 11.11
N ASP A 261 -13.79 30.14 11.50
CA ASP A 261 -13.42 31.42 10.90
C ASP A 261 -12.57 31.25 9.63
N SER A 262 -11.85 30.13 9.53
CA SER A 262 -11.26 29.68 8.28
C SER A 262 -12.35 29.08 7.39
N ASP A 263 -12.18 29.07 6.06
CA ASP A 263 -13.15 28.54 5.08
C ASP A 263 -13.23 27.00 5.13
N HIS A 264 -13.23 26.42 6.33
CA HIS A 264 -13.09 25.00 6.67
C HIS A 264 -14.36 24.46 7.32
N ARG A 265 -15.55 24.93 6.88
CA ARG A 265 -16.84 24.50 7.44
C ARG A 265 -17.06 22.99 7.37
N GLU A 266 -16.55 22.33 6.34
CA GLU A 266 -16.60 20.86 6.19
C GLU A 266 -15.76 20.17 7.25
N VAL A 267 -14.57 20.69 7.55
CA VAL A 267 -13.67 20.18 8.60
C VAL A 267 -14.30 20.35 9.98
N LEU A 268 -14.98 21.48 10.23
CA LEU A 268 -15.71 21.71 11.47
C LEU A 268 -16.92 20.77 11.59
N ALA A 269 -17.63 20.51 10.50
CA ALA A 269 -18.73 19.55 10.47
C ALA A 269 -18.24 18.14 10.78
N ASP A 270 -17.12 17.71 10.18
CA ASP A 270 -16.48 16.43 10.48
C ASP A 270 -16.05 16.32 11.95
N PHE A 271 -15.48 17.38 12.53
CA PHE A 271 -15.12 17.44 13.94
C PHE A 271 -16.33 17.14 14.85
N PHE A 272 -17.46 17.83 14.63
CA PHE A 272 -18.66 17.62 15.43
C PHE A 272 -19.33 16.29 15.17
N ASN A 273 -19.36 15.82 13.92
CA ASN A 273 -19.88 14.50 13.59
C ASN A 273 -19.07 13.39 14.29
N THR A 274 -17.74 13.49 14.27
CA THR A 274 -16.84 12.55 14.95
C THR A 274 -17.07 12.58 16.47
N LEU A 275 -17.22 13.76 17.06
CA LEU A 275 -17.52 13.91 18.49
C LEU A 275 -18.89 13.29 18.87
N GLN A 276 -19.89 13.36 17.99
CA GLN A 276 -21.22 12.80 18.24
C GLN A 276 -21.30 11.29 18.02
N THR A 277 -20.61 10.76 17.01
CA THR A 277 -20.74 9.36 16.59
C THR A 277 -19.67 8.44 17.16
N GLY A 278 -18.52 8.99 17.57
CA GLY A 278 -17.39 8.22 18.11
C GLY A 278 -17.58 7.76 19.57
N ASP A 279 -16.76 6.79 19.99
CA ASP A 279 -16.62 6.34 21.38
C ASP A 279 -15.75 7.32 22.18
N LEU A 280 -16.31 8.50 22.45
CA LEU A 280 -15.59 9.70 22.90
C LEU A 280 -16.26 10.34 24.13
N ASP A 281 -16.71 9.54 25.09
CA ASP A 281 -17.52 9.98 26.24
C ASP A 281 -16.82 11.00 27.16
N ASN A 282 -15.52 10.83 27.41
CA ASN A 282 -14.79 11.75 28.30
C ASN A 282 -14.67 13.13 27.67
N VAL A 283 -14.29 13.18 26.38
CA VAL A 283 -14.13 14.44 25.66
C VAL A 283 -15.48 15.09 25.37
N ARG A 284 -16.54 14.33 25.05
CA ARG A 284 -17.91 14.87 24.96
C ARG A 284 -18.33 15.57 26.25
N SER A 285 -18.20 14.87 27.37
CA SER A 285 -18.56 15.42 28.69
C SER A 285 -17.72 16.65 29.03
N PHE A 286 -16.44 16.64 28.66
CA PHE A 286 -15.54 17.78 28.84
C PHE A 286 -15.94 19.00 28.01
N PHE A 287 -16.41 18.80 26.78
CA PHE A 287 -16.82 19.88 25.88
C PHE A 287 -18.11 20.59 26.35
N VAL A 288 -18.97 19.90 27.09
CA VAL A 288 -20.16 20.50 27.73
C VAL A 288 -19.77 21.56 28.79
N GLU A 289 -18.55 21.50 29.34
CA GLU A 289 -18.05 22.53 30.26
C GLU A 289 -17.83 23.89 29.55
N SER A 290 -17.67 23.89 28.21
CA SER A 290 -17.60 25.11 27.40
C SER A 290 -18.98 25.46 26.88
N LYS A 291 -19.56 26.54 27.40
CA LYS A 291 -20.83 27.10 26.89
C LYS A 291 -20.73 27.46 25.41
N GLU A 292 -19.54 27.87 24.96
CA GLU A 292 -19.33 28.29 23.58
C GLU A 292 -19.31 27.11 22.61
N ILE A 293 -18.51 26.07 22.90
CA ILE A 293 -18.46 24.88 22.05
C ILE A 293 -19.80 24.15 22.07
N TYR A 294 -20.45 24.06 23.23
CA TYR A 294 -21.76 23.45 23.37
C TYR A 294 -22.83 24.14 22.50
N ASN A 295 -22.84 25.48 22.46
CA ASN A 295 -23.76 26.23 21.60
C ASN A 295 -23.49 26.00 20.10
N LEU A 296 -22.22 25.87 19.70
CA LEU A 296 -21.87 25.55 18.31
C LEU A 296 -22.31 24.14 17.93
N LEU A 297 -22.16 23.18 18.85
CA LEU A 297 -22.60 21.80 18.66
C LEU A 297 -24.12 21.68 18.53
N ILE A 298 -24.89 22.44 19.32
CA ILE A 298 -26.36 22.51 19.17
C ILE A 298 -26.75 23.07 17.80
N LYS A 299 -26.15 24.20 17.40
CA LYS A 299 -26.44 24.81 16.09
C LYS A 299 -26.16 23.85 14.93
N PHE A 300 -25.09 23.08 15.05
CA PHE A 300 -24.76 22.03 14.10
C PHE A 300 -25.80 20.90 14.08
N ALA A 301 -26.22 20.41 15.25
CA ALA A 301 -27.22 19.36 15.39
C ALA A 301 -28.61 19.77 14.85
N ASP A 302 -28.98 21.04 15.02
CA ASP A 302 -30.26 21.61 14.56
C ASP A 302 -30.28 21.90 13.04
N GLY A 303 -29.21 21.58 12.31
CA GLY A 303 -29.13 21.78 10.85
C GLY A 303 -29.05 23.25 10.43
N ILE A 304 -28.78 24.17 11.35
CA ILE A 304 -28.61 25.59 11.05
C ILE A 304 -27.22 25.76 10.41
N LYS A 305 -27.17 26.28 9.18
CA LYS A 305 -25.91 26.52 8.46
C LYS A 305 -24.94 27.35 9.32
N LEU A 306 -23.82 26.73 9.66
CA LEU A 306 -22.66 27.35 10.32
C LEU A 306 -22.02 28.43 9.42
#